data_AF-A0A962GWX4-F1
#
_entry.id   AF-A0A962GWX4-F1
#
_cell.length_a   1.000
_cell.length_b   1.000
_cell.length_c   1.000
_cell.angle_alpha   90.00
_cell.angle_beta   90.00
_cell.angle_gamma   90.00
#
_symmetry.space_group_name_H-M   'P 1'
#
loop_
_entity.id
_entity.type
_entity.pdbx_description
1 polymer ?
#
loop_
_entity_poly.entity_id
_entity_poly.type
_entity_poly.pdbx_seq_one_letter_code
_entity_poly.pdbx_strand_id
1 'polypeptide(L)'
;YWISGWGTGGTMTGAGEVIKMARPEVKIVATEPEGASLLGGQAWKPHKIQGWTPDFVPAVLNPAVYDELVTVTDEEGKDTALRLAREEGIFVGLSAGATLAAALKVADRAEPGSVLLTMLPDTGERYLSTWLFQEVPEGSDDEWLASVESGGKRD
;
A
#
# COMPACT_ATOMS: atom_id res chain seq x y z
N TYR A 1 7.97 -0.15 -14.06
CA TYR A 1 6.65 0.30 -13.57
C TYR A 1 6.87 1.36 -12.51
N TRP A 2 5.93 2.28 -12.38
CA TRP A 2 5.87 3.24 -11.28
C TRP A 2 4.46 3.17 -10.66
N ILE A 3 4.38 2.90 -9.36
CA ILE A 3 3.12 2.60 -8.67
C ILE A 3 2.89 3.64 -7.59
N SER A 4 1.70 4.25 -7.61
CA SER A 4 1.28 5.23 -6.62
C SER A 4 -0.21 5.15 -6.38
N GLY A 5 -0.61 5.22 -5.11
CA GLY A 5 -1.97 5.64 -4.78
C GLY A 5 -2.11 7.15 -4.89
N TRP A 6 -3.28 7.67 -4.51
CA TRP A 6 -3.55 9.10 -4.57
C TRP A 6 -4.49 9.57 -3.46
N GLY A 7 -4.24 10.77 -2.94
CA GLY A 7 -5.14 11.51 -2.06
C GLY A 7 -5.58 12.80 -2.75
N THR A 8 -4.70 13.80 -2.79
CA THR A 8 -4.94 14.99 -3.64
C THR A 8 -4.74 14.72 -5.12
N GLY A 9 -3.98 13.67 -5.49
CA GLY A 9 -3.55 13.42 -6.87
C GLY A 9 -2.27 14.14 -7.28
N GLY A 10 -1.68 14.98 -6.43
CA GLY A 10 -0.49 15.77 -6.76
C GLY A 10 0.75 14.92 -7.09
N THR A 11 1.05 13.90 -6.28
CA THR A 11 2.18 12.99 -6.54
C THR A 11 2.00 12.26 -7.87
N MET A 12 0.83 11.66 -8.09
CA MET A 12 0.55 10.89 -9.30
C MET A 12 0.59 11.77 -10.56
N THR A 13 -0.02 12.96 -10.49
CA THR A 13 -0.04 13.90 -11.61
C THR A 13 1.35 14.46 -11.90
N GLY A 14 1.99 15.07 -10.90
CA GLY A 14 3.28 15.74 -11.11
C GLY A 14 4.40 14.78 -11.51
N ALA A 15 4.55 13.65 -10.79
CA ALA A 15 5.55 12.66 -11.16
C ALA A 15 5.16 11.95 -12.46
N GLY A 16 3.88 11.61 -12.64
CA GLY A 16 3.41 10.87 -13.80
C GLY A 16 3.60 11.63 -15.11
N GLU A 17 3.30 12.94 -15.14
CA GLU A 17 3.52 13.78 -16.33
C GLU A 17 5.00 13.86 -16.71
N VAL A 18 5.89 14.03 -15.72
CA VAL A 18 7.33 14.07 -15.96
C VAL A 18 7.86 12.70 -16.41
N ILE A 19 7.38 11.61 -15.81
CA ILE A 19 7.73 10.25 -16.23
C ILE A 19 7.26 10.00 -17.66
N LYS A 20 6.01 10.35 -18.02
CA LYS A 20 5.50 10.19 -19.39
C LYS A 20 6.28 11.01 -20.40
N MET A 21 6.74 12.20 -20.02
CA MET A 21 7.58 13.05 -20.88
C MET A 21 8.97 12.46 -21.10
N ALA A 22 9.64 12.01 -20.03
CA ALA A 22 11.05 11.60 -20.08
C ALA A 22 11.24 10.11 -20.43
N ARG A 23 10.30 9.27 -20.02
CA ARG A 23 10.32 7.80 -20.09
C ARG A 23 8.93 7.24 -20.39
N PRO A 24 8.38 7.49 -21.59
CA PRO A 24 7.01 7.12 -21.95
C PRO A 24 6.74 5.60 -21.89
N GLU A 25 7.78 4.77 -21.93
CA GLU A 25 7.70 3.32 -21.79
C GLU A 25 7.37 2.84 -20.37
N VAL A 26 7.52 3.70 -19.37
CA VAL A 26 7.22 3.36 -17.98
C VAL A 26 5.69 3.28 -17.83
N LYS A 27 5.23 2.08 -17.49
CA LYS A 27 3.86 1.84 -17.07
C LYS A 27 3.60 2.47 -15.69
N ILE A 28 2.65 3.38 -15.62
CA ILE A 28 2.18 4.03 -14.40
C ILE A 28 0.94 3.28 -13.92
N VAL A 29 1.00 2.79 -12.69
CA VAL A 29 -0.09 2.06 -12.04
C VAL A 29 -0.68 2.94 -10.95
N ALA A 30 -1.94 3.33 -11.13
CA ALA A 30 -2.73 3.95 -10.08
C ALA A 30 -3.30 2.87 -9.16
N THR A 31 -3.48 3.19 -7.89
CA THR A 31 -4.17 2.29 -6.96
C THR A 31 -5.14 3.03 -6.05
N GLU A 32 -6.22 2.34 -5.70
CA GLU A 32 -7.35 2.83 -4.91
C GLU A 32 -7.84 1.74 -3.96
N PRO A 33 -8.51 2.11 -2.84
CA PRO A 33 -9.25 1.15 -2.04
C PRO A 33 -10.37 0.52 -2.87
N GLU A 34 -10.53 -0.80 -2.82
CA GLU A 34 -11.56 -1.53 -3.57
C GLU A 34 -12.97 -1.00 -3.28
N GLY A 35 -13.26 -0.68 -2.01
CA GLY A 35 -14.53 -0.11 -1.59
C GLY A 35 -14.77 1.34 -2.01
N ALA A 36 -13.75 2.04 -2.53
CA ALA A 36 -13.78 3.46 -2.82
C ALA A 36 -13.10 3.82 -4.16
N SER A 37 -13.17 2.93 -5.17
CA SER A 37 -12.48 3.12 -6.45
C SER A 37 -13.16 4.13 -7.37
N LEU A 38 -12.90 5.43 -7.15
CA LEU A 38 -13.47 6.52 -7.93
C LEU A 38 -12.98 6.55 -9.37
N LEU A 39 -11.68 6.31 -9.62
CA LEU A 39 -11.15 6.19 -10.99
C LEU A 39 -11.68 4.92 -11.70
N GLY A 40 -12.05 3.90 -10.94
CA GLY A 40 -12.74 2.70 -11.42
C GLY A 40 -14.24 2.88 -11.65
N GLY A 41 -14.79 4.09 -11.41
CA GLY A 41 -16.20 4.40 -11.57
C GLY A 41 -17.12 3.84 -10.49
N GLN A 42 -16.57 3.36 -9.37
CA GLN A 42 -17.34 2.89 -8.23
C GLN A 42 -17.75 4.06 -7.32
N ALA A 43 -18.85 3.86 -6.58
CA ALA A 43 -19.23 4.81 -5.53
C ALA A 43 -18.20 4.79 -4.39
N TRP A 44 -17.93 5.95 -3.81
CA TRP A 44 -17.07 6.06 -2.64
C TRP A 44 -17.74 5.41 -1.41
N LYS A 45 -16.96 4.69 -0.62
CA LYS A 45 -17.34 4.23 0.72
C LYS A 45 -16.21 4.54 1.71
N PRO A 46 -16.50 4.73 3.00
CA PRO A 46 -15.46 4.84 4.01
C PRO A 46 -14.50 3.65 3.95
N HIS A 47 -13.21 3.94 3.98
CA HIS A 47 -12.13 2.97 3.96
C HIS A 47 -11.10 3.31 5.04
N LYS A 48 -10.22 2.37 5.36
CA LYS A 48 -9.26 2.51 6.45
C LYS A 48 -7.85 2.91 5.99
N ILE A 49 -7.57 2.91 4.68
CA ILE A 49 -6.28 3.39 4.14
C ILE A 49 -6.18 4.93 4.25
N GLN A 50 -5.68 5.43 5.38
CA GLN A 50 -5.58 6.88 5.63
C GLN A 50 -4.60 7.56 4.67
N GLY A 51 -4.98 8.74 4.18
CA GLY A 51 -4.22 9.55 3.23
C GLY A 51 -4.61 9.33 1.76
N TRP A 52 -5.43 8.32 1.47
CA TRP A 52 -5.94 8.03 0.14
C TRP A 52 -7.39 8.50 -0.07
N THR A 53 -7.71 8.66 -1.35
CA THR A 53 -9.03 8.70 -1.98
C THR A 53 -10.12 9.44 -1.18
N PRO A 54 -10.16 10.78 -1.29
CA PRO A 54 -11.31 11.54 -0.83
C PRO A 54 -12.60 11.10 -1.54
N ASP A 55 -13.75 11.56 -1.06
CA ASP A 55 -15.08 11.28 -1.59
C ASP A 55 -15.41 12.04 -2.90
N PHE A 56 -14.39 12.59 -3.57
CA PHE A 56 -14.48 13.26 -4.86
C PHE A 56 -13.17 13.11 -5.63
N VAL A 57 -13.20 13.34 -6.94
CA VAL A 57 -11.99 13.39 -7.79
C VAL A 57 -11.41 14.81 -7.76
N PRO A 58 -10.21 15.05 -7.21
CA PRO A 58 -9.64 16.38 -7.10
C PRO A 58 -9.28 16.97 -8.47
N ALA A 59 -9.44 18.28 -8.63
CA ALA A 59 -9.15 18.96 -9.90
C ALA A 59 -7.68 18.89 -10.33
N VAL A 60 -6.76 18.71 -9.38
CA VAL A 60 -5.32 18.57 -9.68
C VAL A 60 -4.95 17.16 -10.13
N LEU A 61 -5.87 16.20 -10.03
CA LEU A 61 -5.62 14.84 -10.49
C LEU A 61 -5.78 14.77 -12.01
N ASN A 62 -4.71 14.37 -12.71
CA ASN A 62 -4.76 14.06 -14.13
C ASN A 62 -4.95 12.54 -14.33
N PRO A 63 -6.16 12.04 -14.59
CA PRO A 63 -6.40 10.61 -14.77
C PRO A 63 -5.79 10.05 -16.07
N ALA A 64 -5.34 10.91 -17.00
CA ALA A 64 -4.73 10.44 -18.24
C ALA A 64 -3.28 9.94 -18.08
N VAL A 65 -2.66 10.15 -16.91
CA VAL A 65 -1.25 9.74 -16.68
C VAL A 65 -1.09 8.26 -16.39
N TYR A 66 -2.10 7.60 -15.81
CA TYR A 66 -1.98 6.18 -15.43
C TYR A 66 -2.40 5.27 -16.59
N ASP A 67 -1.72 4.14 -16.72
CA ASP A 67 -1.99 3.13 -17.75
C ASP A 67 -2.87 2.00 -17.23
N GLU A 68 -2.81 1.76 -15.93
CA GLU A 68 -3.46 0.65 -15.26
C GLU A 68 -3.97 1.11 -13.88
N LEU A 69 -5.14 0.62 -13.48
CA LEU A 69 -5.70 0.82 -12.16
C LEU A 69 -5.77 -0.53 -11.44
N VAL A 70 -5.17 -0.61 -10.26
CA VAL A 70 -5.18 -1.81 -9.41
C VAL A 70 -5.81 -1.47 -8.07
N THR A 71 -6.91 -2.12 -7.72
CA THR A 71 -7.53 -1.96 -6.42
C THR A 71 -6.91 -2.87 -5.37
N VAL A 72 -6.95 -2.41 -4.12
CA VAL A 72 -6.52 -3.18 -2.95
C VAL A 72 -7.55 -3.06 -1.82
N THR A 73 -7.67 -4.10 -1.02
CA THR A 73 -8.50 -4.04 0.20
C THR A 73 -7.77 -3.28 1.31
N ASP A 74 -8.51 -2.87 2.33
CA ASP A 74 -7.92 -2.30 3.54
C ASP A 74 -6.94 -3.31 4.18
N GLU A 75 -7.35 -4.58 4.27
CA GLU A 75 -6.58 -5.68 4.87
C GLU A 75 -5.27 -5.93 4.12
N GLU A 76 -5.30 -5.95 2.79
CA GLU A 76 -4.09 -6.08 1.97
C GLU A 76 -3.08 -4.96 2.26
N GLY A 77 -3.58 -3.73 2.43
CA GLY A 77 -2.74 -2.59 2.80
C GLY A 77 -2.11 -2.71 4.19
N LYS A 78 -2.92 -3.10 5.19
CA LYS A 78 -2.44 -3.35 6.57
C LYS A 78 -1.41 -4.46 6.61
N ASP A 79 -1.74 -5.63 6.07
CA ASP A 79 -0.91 -6.82 6.17
C ASP A 79 0.42 -6.61 5.44
N THR A 80 0.38 -5.94 4.29
CA THR A 80 1.61 -5.62 3.54
C THR A 80 2.49 -4.61 4.27
N ALA A 81 1.93 -3.61 4.95
CA ALA A 81 2.72 -2.70 5.79
C ALA A 81 3.41 -3.44 6.95
N LEU A 82 2.70 -4.35 7.63
CA LEU A 82 3.25 -5.15 8.71
C LEU A 82 4.34 -6.12 8.22
N ARG A 83 4.10 -6.77 7.09
CA ARG A 83 5.10 -7.65 6.44
C ARG A 83 6.34 -6.86 6.05
N LEU A 84 6.19 -5.69 5.44
CA LEU A 84 7.33 -4.86 5.05
C LEU A 84 8.20 -4.48 6.27
N ALA A 85 7.58 -4.18 7.41
CA ALA A 85 8.32 -3.90 8.64
C ALA A 85 9.04 -5.15 9.21
N ARG A 86 8.38 -6.32 9.20
CA ARG A 86 8.90 -7.56 9.80
C ARG A 86 9.93 -8.28 8.91
N GLU A 87 9.74 -8.24 7.61
CA GLU A 87 10.53 -8.99 6.62
C GLU A 87 11.69 -8.15 6.08
N GLU A 88 11.52 -6.83 5.94
CA GLU A 88 12.50 -5.94 5.29
C GLU A 88 12.99 -4.79 6.20
N GLY A 89 12.42 -4.63 7.40
CA GLY A 89 12.81 -3.57 8.34
C GLY A 89 12.40 -2.16 7.91
N ILE A 90 11.47 -2.01 6.96
CA ILE A 90 11.00 -0.70 6.48
C ILE A 90 9.63 -0.42 7.09
N PHE A 91 9.58 0.49 8.06
CA PHE A 91 8.39 0.76 8.85
C PHE A 91 7.55 1.92 8.28
N VAL A 92 6.36 1.60 7.75
CA VAL A 92 5.55 2.53 6.95
C VAL A 92 4.07 2.57 7.36
N GLY A 93 3.38 3.61 6.89
CA GLY A 93 1.93 3.75 7.07
C GLY A 93 1.07 2.88 6.16
N LEU A 94 -0.25 2.99 6.33
CA LEU A 94 -1.24 2.19 5.60
C LEU A 94 -1.22 2.42 4.09
N SER A 95 -1.07 3.68 3.64
CA SER A 95 -1.02 4.02 2.22
C SER A 95 0.22 3.44 1.51
N ALA A 96 1.34 3.35 2.23
CA ALA A 96 2.56 2.72 1.74
C ALA A 96 2.38 1.20 1.58
N GLY A 97 1.82 0.53 2.59
CA GLY A 97 1.49 -0.89 2.52
C GLY A 97 0.51 -1.20 1.38
N ALA A 98 -0.52 -0.37 1.21
CA ALA A 98 -1.48 -0.51 0.12
C ALA A 98 -0.85 -0.30 -1.27
N THR A 99 0.06 0.69 -1.42
CA THR A 99 0.80 0.89 -2.68
C THR A 99 1.68 -0.33 -2.99
N LEU A 100 2.36 -0.88 -1.98
CA LEU A 100 3.19 -2.06 -2.13
C LEU A 100 2.35 -3.31 -2.44
N ALA A 101 1.18 -3.47 -1.83
CA ALA A 101 0.26 -4.57 -2.14
C ALA A 101 -0.14 -4.53 -3.62
N ALA A 102 -0.48 -3.36 -4.15
CA ALA A 102 -0.76 -3.18 -5.57
C ALA A 102 0.46 -3.52 -6.44
N ALA A 103 1.66 -3.08 -6.03
CA ALA A 103 2.90 -3.38 -6.74
C ALA A 103 3.23 -4.89 -6.76
N LEU A 104 2.99 -5.62 -5.66
CA LEU A 104 3.16 -7.07 -5.59
C LEU A 104 2.19 -7.78 -6.54
N LYS A 105 0.92 -7.38 -6.59
CA LYS A 105 -0.05 -7.90 -7.58
C LYS A 105 0.42 -7.67 -9.02
N VAL A 106 1.01 -6.51 -9.32
CA VAL A 106 1.59 -6.21 -10.64
C VAL A 106 2.81 -7.08 -10.91
N ALA A 107 3.69 -7.25 -9.92
CA ALA A 107 4.89 -8.08 -10.04
C ALA A 107 4.55 -9.54 -10.38
N ASP A 108 3.51 -10.11 -9.76
CA ASP A 108 3.07 -11.49 -10.00
C ASP A 108 2.70 -11.79 -11.47
N ARG A 109 2.30 -10.76 -12.23
CA ARG A 109 1.95 -10.86 -13.66
C ARG A 109 2.94 -10.15 -14.58
N ALA A 110 4.01 -9.59 -14.04
CA ALA A 110 5.01 -8.88 -14.84
C ALA A 110 6.01 -9.86 -15.45
N GLU A 111 6.56 -9.51 -16.61
CA GLU A 111 7.62 -10.30 -17.24
C GLU A 111 8.86 -10.41 -16.33
N PRO A 112 9.55 -11.57 -16.30
CA PRO A 112 10.78 -11.74 -15.54
C PRO A 112 11.82 -10.66 -15.85
N GLY A 113 12.46 -10.11 -14.81
CA GLY A 113 13.41 -9.00 -14.94
C GLY A 113 12.77 -7.60 -14.94
N SER A 114 11.44 -7.52 -14.82
CA SER A 114 10.74 -6.24 -14.63
C SER A 114 11.19 -5.52 -13.35
N VAL A 115 11.32 -4.20 -13.44
CA VAL A 115 11.62 -3.32 -12.29
C VAL A 115 10.39 -2.49 -11.95
N LEU A 116 10.02 -2.49 -10.66
CA LEU A 116 8.89 -1.75 -10.11
C LEU A 116 9.40 -0.76 -9.06
N LEU A 117 8.97 0.50 -9.16
CA LEU A 117 9.18 1.52 -8.14
C LEU A 117 7.84 1.84 -7.48
N THR A 118 7.80 1.74 -6.16
CA THR A 118 6.58 1.88 -5.35
C THR A 118 6.73 3.07 -4.41
N MET A 119 5.72 3.94 -4.36
CA MET A 119 5.68 5.04 -3.41
C MET A 119 5.36 4.55 -2.00
N LEU A 120 6.15 4.98 -1.01
CA LEU A 120 5.92 4.75 0.42
C LEU A 120 5.76 6.12 1.10
N PRO A 121 4.53 6.65 1.24
CA PRO A 121 4.34 8.07 1.56
C PRO A 121 4.86 8.52 2.92
N ASP A 122 4.75 7.68 3.96
CA ASP A 122 5.08 8.06 5.33
C ASP A 122 5.49 6.89 6.25
N THR A 123 5.97 7.26 7.44
CA THR A 123 6.39 6.34 8.51
C THR A 123 5.19 5.72 9.24
N GLY A 124 5.34 4.47 9.68
CA GLY A 124 4.34 3.76 10.46
C GLY A 124 4.15 4.29 11.89
N GLU A 125 5.07 5.13 12.40
CA GLU A 125 5.01 5.68 13.77
C GLU A 125 3.70 6.46 14.05
N ARG A 126 3.16 7.11 13.01
CA ARG A 126 1.92 7.89 13.10
C ARG A 126 0.67 7.03 13.23
N TYR A 127 0.81 5.71 13.11
CA TYR A 127 -0.27 4.75 13.03
C TYR A 127 -0.36 3.83 14.26
N LEU A 128 0.46 4.03 15.29
CA LEU A 128 0.46 3.20 16.50
C LEU A 128 -0.91 3.15 17.21
N SER A 129 -1.70 4.22 17.13
CA SER A 129 -3.06 4.28 17.71
C SER A 129 -4.16 3.85 16.75
N THR A 130 -3.80 3.22 15.63
CA THR A 130 -4.75 2.84 14.57
C THR A 130 -4.88 1.32 14.47
N TRP A 131 -5.81 0.88 13.62
CA TRP A 131 -6.04 -0.52 13.34
C TRP A 131 -4.84 -1.27 12.72
N LEU A 132 -3.82 -0.55 12.24
CA LEU A 132 -2.54 -1.16 11.83
C LEU A 132 -1.92 -1.97 12.96
N PHE A 133 -2.06 -1.49 14.21
CA PHE A 133 -1.45 -2.07 15.41
C PHE A 133 -2.47 -2.66 16.39
N GLN A 134 -3.76 -2.72 16.03
CA GLN A 134 -4.83 -3.17 16.94
C GLN A 134 -4.67 -4.61 17.44
N GLU A 135 -3.92 -5.45 16.73
CA GLU A 135 -3.65 -6.85 17.11
C GLU A 135 -2.28 -7.03 17.77
N VAL A 136 -1.51 -5.95 17.99
CA VAL A 136 -0.18 -6.04 18.60
C VAL A 136 -0.33 -6.07 20.12
N PRO A 137 0.11 -7.14 20.81
CA PRO A 137 0.13 -7.19 22.26
C PRO A 137 1.09 -6.14 22.83
N GLU A 138 0.69 -5.49 23.92
CA GLU A 138 1.54 -4.52 24.65
C GLU A 138 2.23 -5.15 25.89
N GLY A 139 1.83 -6.37 26.25
CA GLY A 139 2.31 -7.09 27.44
C GLY A 139 3.56 -7.94 27.21
N SER A 140 3.94 -8.69 28.25
CA SER A 140 5.04 -9.67 28.16
C SER A 140 4.67 -10.85 27.26
N ASP A 141 5.66 -11.45 26.62
CA ASP A 141 5.53 -12.64 25.76
C ASP A 141 5.49 -13.95 26.57
N ASP A 142 4.83 -13.95 27.75
CA ASP A 142 4.80 -15.09 28.67
C ASP A 142 4.13 -16.33 28.04
N GLU A 143 3.08 -16.12 27.25
CA GLU A 143 2.41 -17.20 26.51
C GLU A 143 3.34 -17.83 25.46
N TRP A 144 4.13 -17.00 24.78
CA TRP A 144 5.13 -17.48 23.83
C TRP A 144 6.25 -18.24 24.55
N LEU A 145 6.76 -17.72 25.67
CA LEU A 145 7.76 -18.41 26.50
C LEU A 145 7.27 -19.81 26.93
N ALA A 146 6.05 -19.91 27.45
CA ALA A 146 5.46 -21.19 27.85
C ALA A 146 5.30 -22.17 26.66
N SER A 147 5.01 -21.66 25.46
CA SER A 147 4.90 -22.48 24.24
C SER A 147 6.24 -23.11 23.83
N VAL A 148 7.36 -22.39 24.05
CA VAL A 148 8.71 -22.88 23.75
C VAL A 148 9.14 -23.92 24.78
N GLU A 149 8.83 -23.70 26.06
CA GLU A 149 9.18 -24.63 27.14
C GLU A 149 8.41 -25.96 27.05
N SER A 150 7.13 -25.91 26.67
CA SER A 150 6.30 -27.12 26.50
C SER A 150 6.66 -27.93 25.24
N GLY A 151 7.19 -27.29 24.19
CA GLY A 151 7.70 -27.94 22.97
C GLY A 151 9.13 -28.49 23.08
N GLY A 152 9.84 -28.22 24.17
CA GLY A 152 11.25 -28.61 24.39
C GLY A 152 11.48 -30.06 24.85
N LYS A 153 10.43 -30.81 25.20
CA LYS A 153 10.53 -32.27 25.43
C LYS A 153 10.43 -33.01 24.09
N ARG A 154 11.55 -33.07 23.37
CA ARG A 154 11.79 -34.09 22.34
C ARG A 154 12.53 -35.25 23.00
N ASP A 155 11.91 -36.44 22.98
CA ASP A 155 12.58 -37.72 23.20
C ASP A 155 13.70 -37.94 22.16
#